data_AF-A0A2E8D8G4-F1
#
_entry.id   AF-A0A2E8D8G4-F1
#
_cell.length_a   1.000
_cell.length_b   1.000
_cell.length_c   1.000
_cell.angle_alpha   90.00
_cell.angle_beta   90.00
_cell.angle_gamma   90.00
#
_symmetry.space_group_name_H-M   'P 1'
#
loop_
_entity.id
_entity.type
_entity.pdbx_description
1 polymer ?
#
loop_
_entity_poly.entity_id
_entity_poly.type
_entity_poly.pdbx_seq_one_letter_code
_entity_poly.pdbx_strand_id
1 'polypeptide(L)'
;MNLFRERWGSLRTVSVVADWVWLKEGELKDLLAANAEAFGIVDEDRWSLFRNAPPAEDARAGYSAALTCQNGQTVHTLAGAQTLAVTSMIPVVGGAEKSVGYQPTISLIQEGAALQVTPISNRSGKFVTIDVHSRVSLVKSVERNKHEGDGEVEAIVSSIDRPEVLTQRLSTTLRVPVGQTILVGGMTFEGKPTAVDPNLYLFVTVVIQELRDDLEEPKAEEKAPEVGG
;
A
#
# COMPACT_ATOMS: atom_id res chain seq x y z
N MET A 1 31.08 -2.72 24.08
CA MET A 1 30.18 -2.03 23.13
C MET A 1 30.06 -2.69 21.75
N ASN A 2 30.95 -3.63 21.34
CA ASN A 2 30.92 -4.23 19.99
C ASN A 2 29.89 -5.35 19.77
N LEU A 3 29.40 -6.02 20.82
CA LEU A 3 28.42 -7.11 20.71
C LEU A 3 27.03 -6.66 20.22
N PHE A 4 26.65 -5.41 20.45
CA PHE A 4 25.40 -4.84 19.92
C PHE A 4 25.47 -4.61 18.41
N ARG A 5 26.60 -4.09 17.89
CA ARG A 5 26.84 -3.94 16.44
C ARG A 5 26.90 -5.27 15.70
N GLU A 6 27.44 -6.32 16.32
CA GLU A 6 27.50 -7.65 15.69
C GLU A 6 26.13 -8.34 15.60
N ARG A 7 25.25 -8.16 16.59
CA ARG A 7 23.91 -8.79 16.58
C ARG A 7 22.84 -8.01 15.81
N TRP A 8 22.95 -6.68 15.71
CA TRP A 8 21.93 -5.84 15.09
C TRP A 8 22.23 -5.39 13.65
N GLY A 9 23.35 -5.84 13.07
CA GLY A 9 23.77 -5.39 11.73
C GLY A 9 24.14 -3.91 11.74
N SER A 10 24.78 -3.43 10.69
CA SER A 10 24.90 -1.98 10.50
C SER A 10 23.50 -1.36 10.51
N LEU A 11 23.38 -0.11 10.97
CA LEU A 11 22.16 0.69 10.83
C LEU A 11 21.85 0.80 9.33
N ARG A 12 21.06 -0.14 8.83
CA ARG A 12 20.65 -0.20 7.44
C ARG A 12 19.32 0.49 7.30
N THR A 13 19.27 1.41 6.36
CA THR A 13 18.03 2.01 5.92
C THR A 13 17.47 1.15 4.80
N VAL A 14 16.20 0.80 4.90
CA VAL A 14 15.49 0.03 3.88
C VAL A 14 14.41 0.91 3.28
N SER A 15 14.44 1.02 1.95
CA SER A 15 13.39 1.67 1.17
C SER A 15 12.52 0.62 0.50
N VAL A 16 11.21 0.78 0.62
CA VAL A 16 10.18 -0.09 0.07
C VAL A 16 9.30 0.74 -0.86
N VAL A 17 9.25 0.37 -2.13
CA VAL A 17 8.30 0.90 -3.10
C VAL A 17 7.21 -0.14 -3.29
N ALA A 18 5.95 0.30 -3.25
CA ALA A 18 4.78 -0.56 -3.39
C ALA A 18 3.83 0.03 -4.41
N ASP A 19 3.34 -0.81 -5.32
CA ASP A 19 2.50 -0.42 -6.42
C ASP A 19 1.26 -1.33 -6.50
N TRP A 20 0.09 -0.73 -6.41
CA TRP A 20 -1.18 -1.40 -6.61
C TRP A 20 -1.63 -1.15 -8.04
N VAL A 21 -1.65 -2.19 -8.85
CA VAL A 21 -1.85 -2.10 -10.29
C VAL A 21 -3.06 -2.94 -10.69
N TRP A 22 -3.95 -2.33 -11.48
CA TRP A 22 -5.06 -3.01 -12.12
C TRP A 22 -4.56 -3.72 -13.37
N LEU A 23 -4.67 -5.05 -13.41
CA LEU A 23 -4.24 -5.86 -14.54
C LEU A 23 -5.30 -6.91 -14.89
N LYS A 24 -5.49 -7.14 -16.19
CA LYS A 24 -6.15 -8.33 -16.70
C LYS A 24 -5.24 -9.55 -16.54
N GLU A 25 -5.82 -10.75 -16.60
CA GLU A 25 -5.06 -11.99 -16.43
C GLU A 25 -3.95 -12.15 -17.49
N GLY A 26 -4.21 -11.74 -18.73
CA GLY A 26 -3.21 -11.75 -19.80
C GLY A 26 -2.03 -10.81 -19.53
N GLU A 27 -2.30 -9.58 -19.09
CA GLU A 27 -1.27 -8.58 -18.78
C GLU A 27 -0.38 -9.03 -17.62
N LEU A 28 -0.97 -9.66 -16.60
CA LEU A 28 -0.20 -10.26 -15.52
C LEU A 28 0.70 -11.39 -16.03
N LYS A 29 0.18 -12.29 -16.87
CA LYS A 29 0.97 -13.39 -17.45
C LYS A 29 2.13 -12.85 -18.27
N ASP A 30 1.91 -11.81 -19.07
CA ASP A 30 2.95 -11.20 -19.89
C ASP A 30 4.05 -10.55 -19.03
N LEU A 31 3.68 -9.89 -17.92
CA LEU A 31 4.64 -9.35 -16.96
C LEU A 31 5.49 -10.44 -16.30
N LEU A 32 4.87 -11.57 -15.94
CA LEU A 32 5.54 -12.67 -15.23
C LEU A 32 6.26 -13.67 -16.14
N ALA A 33 5.97 -13.68 -17.44
CA ALA A 33 6.47 -14.69 -18.38
C ALA A 33 8.00 -14.72 -18.56
N ALA A 34 8.72 -13.70 -18.10
CA ALA A 34 10.18 -13.61 -18.25
C ALA A 34 10.95 -14.55 -17.33
N ASN A 35 10.37 -14.94 -16.18
CA ASN A 35 11.15 -15.53 -15.10
C ASN A 35 10.65 -16.94 -14.72
N ALA A 36 11.24 -17.96 -15.35
CA ALA A 36 10.93 -19.36 -15.08
C ALA A 36 11.52 -19.89 -13.76
N GLU A 37 12.49 -19.18 -13.17
CA GLU A 37 13.20 -19.64 -11.97
C GLU A 37 12.41 -19.40 -10.68
N ALA A 38 11.59 -18.34 -10.64
CA ALA A 38 10.74 -18.03 -9.49
C ALA A 38 9.48 -17.27 -9.89
N PHE A 39 8.31 -17.85 -9.57
CA PHE A 39 7.01 -17.19 -9.77
C PHE A 39 6.94 -15.88 -8.99
N GLY A 40 6.54 -14.80 -9.66
CA GLY A 40 6.29 -13.50 -9.06
C GLY A 40 7.42 -12.48 -9.23
N ILE A 41 8.64 -12.87 -9.61
CA ILE A 41 9.69 -11.90 -9.93
C ILE A 41 9.41 -11.30 -11.31
N VAL A 42 9.38 -9.96 -11.39
CA VAL A 42 9.18 -9.23 -12.63
C VAL A 42 10.54 -8.79 -13.16
N ASP A 43 10.75 -8.97 -14.46
CA ASP A 43 11.92 -8.44 -15.16
C ASP A 43 11.91 -6.90 -15.15
N GLU A 44 13.06 -6.28 -14.87
CA GLU A 44 13.16 -4.83 -14.65
C GLU A 44 12.86 -4.02 -15.92
N ASP A 45 13.30 -4.50 -17.09
CA ASP A 45 13.02 -3.85 -18.36
C ASP A 45 11.53 -3.91 -18.68
N ARG A 46 10.88 -5.06 -18.44
CA ARG A 46 9.42 -5.19 -18.58
C ARG A 46 8.65 -4.31 -17.60
N TRP A 47 9.09 -4.27 -16.34
CA TRP A 47 8.46 -3.44 -15.33
C TRP A 47 8.57 -1.95 -15.69
N SER A 48 9.76 -1.52 -16.12
CA SER A 48 10.00 -0.16 -16.58
C SER A 48 9.17 0.20 -17.81
N LEU A 49 9.07 -0.69 -18.80
CA LEU A 49 8.21 -0.49 -19.98
C LEU A 49 6.74 -0.36 -19.59
N PHE A 50 6.26 -1.23 -18.70
CA PHE A 50 4.89 -1.19 -18.19
C PHE A 50 4.58 0.13 -17.46
N ARG A 51 5.49 0.58 -16.58
CA ARG A 51 5.33 1.81 -15.79
C ARG A 51 5.33 3.09 -16.63
N ASN A 52 6.07 3.09 -17.73
CA ASN A 52 6.19 4.23 -18.63
C ASN A 52 5.19 4.21 -19.78
N ALA A 53 4.42 3.13 -19.94
CA ALA A 53 3.39 3.06 -20.94
C ALA A 53 2.27 4.06 -20.63
N PRO A 54 1.71 4.74 -21.64
CA PRO A 54 0.53 5.57 -21.42
C PRO A 54 -0.62 4.69 -20.91
N PRO A 55 -1.40 5.16 -19.92
CA PRO A 55 -2.55 4.38 -19.45
C PRO A 55 -3.53 4.16 -20.61
N ALA A 56 -4.12 2.97 -20.68
CA ALA A 56 -5.22 2.74 -21.61
C ALA A 56 -6.38 3.70 -21.29
N GLU A 57 -7.20 4.02 -22.28
CA GLU A 57 -8.29 5.01 -22.17
C GLU A 57 -9.27 4.66 -21.03
N ASP A 58 -9.52 3.37 -20.80
CA ASP A 58 -10.38 2.85 -19.72
C ASP A 58 -9.59 2.30 -18.51
N ALA A 59 -8.28 2.55 -18.43
CA ALA A 59 -7.47 2.01 -17.34
C ALA A 59 -7.83 2.70 -16.02
N ARG A 60 -8.16 1.89 -15.02
CA ARG A 60 -8.34 2.38 -13.66
C ARG A 60 -6.97 2.76 -13.07
N ALA A 61 -6.87 3.98 -12.54
CA ALA A 61 -5.66 4.43 -11.87
C ALA A 61 -5.34 3.53 -10.67
N GLY A 62 -4.06 3.15 -10.56
CA GLY A 62 -3.52 2.41 -9.42
C GLY A 62 -3.12 3.32 -8.26
N TYR A 63 -2.47 2.73 -7.26
CA TYR A 63 -1.83 3.47 -6.16
C TYR A 63 -0.33 3.18 -6.16
N SER A 64 0.46 4.12 -5.64
CA SER A 64 1.89 3.93 -5.43
C SER A 64 2.30 4.54 -4.09
N ALA A 65 3.22 3.88 -3.41
CA ALA A 65 3.78 4.35 -2.15
C ALA A 65 5.28 4.05 -2.10
N ALA A 66 6.06 4.99 -1.55
CA ALA A 66 7.45 4.79 -1.22
C ALA A 66 7.66 5.08 0.27
N LEU A 67 8.24 4.13 1.00
CA LEU A 67 8.54 4.25 2.43
C LEU A 67 10.01 3.97 2.68
N THR A 68 10.64 4.75 3.54
CA THR A 68 12.01 4.54 3.97
C THR A 68 12.02 4.41 5.49
N CYS A 69 12.67 3.37 6.01
CA CYS A 69 12.67 3.06 7.43
C CYS A 69 13.96 2.37 7.87
N GLN A 70 14.21 2.36 9.18
CA GLN A 70 15.32 1.58 9.73
C GLN A 70 15.01 0.08 9.69
N ASN A 71 16.05 -0.74 9.59
CA ASN A 71 15.93 -2.19 9.65
C ASN A 71 15.14 -2.65 10.89
N GLY A 72 14.07 -3.43 10.68
CA GLY A 72 13.19 -3.93 11.73
C GLY A 72 12.12 -2.95 12.22
N GLN A 73 12.09 -1.72 11.72
CA GLN A 73 11.05 -0.74 12.07
C GLN A 73 9.78 -0.98 11.27
N THR A 74 8.64 -1.06 11.95
CA THR A 74 7.33 -1.04 11.30
C THR A 74 6.97 0.39 10.90
N VAL A 75 6.66 0.60 9.62
CA VAL A 75 6.17 1.87 9.09
C VAL A 75 4.84 1.67 8.36
N HIS A 76 4.03 2.72 8.31
CA HIS A 76 2.75 2.70 7.63
C HIS A 76 2.51 3.98 6.81
N THR A 77 1.71 3.87 5.77
CA THR A 77 1.24 4.99 4.95
C THR A 77 -0.20 4.76 4.54
N LEU A 78 -0.88 5.87 4.24
CA LEU A 78 -2.25 5.90 3.77
C LEU A 78 -2.35 7.00 2.70
N ALA A 79 -2.96 6.67 1.56
CA ALA A 79 -3.32 7.61 0.52
C ALA A 79 -4.78 7.37 0.12
N GLY A 80 -5.59 8.43 0.03
CA GLY A 80 -7.01 8.26 -0.19
C GLY A 80 -7.85 9.51 0.02
N ALA A 81 -9.15 9.35 -0.23
CA ALA A 81 -10.17 10.35 0.06
C ALA A 81 -11.00 9.90 1.28
N GLN A 82 -11.56 10.88 1.98
CA GLN A 82 -12.50 10.63 3.05
C GLN A 82 -13.81 11.33 2.73
N THR A 83 -14.90 10.57 2.78
CA THR A 83 -16.25 11.07 2.53
C THR A 83 -17.10 10.83 3.77
N LEU A 84 -17.91 11.81 4.13
CA LEU A 84 -18.89 11.69 5.21
C LEU A 84 -20.19 11.11 4.64
N ALA A 85 -20.79 10.18 5.37
CA ALA A 85 -22.07 9.58 5.03
C ALA A 85 -22.99 9.56 6.25
N VAL A 86 -24.27 9.86 6.04
CA VAL A 86 -25.30 9.74 7.08
C VAL A 86 -25.74 8.28 7.14
N THR A 87 -25.28 7.54 8.15
CA THR A 87 -25.52 6.08 8.22
C THR A 87 -26.75 5.70 9.04
N SER A 88 -27.22 6.62 9.89
CA SER A 88 -28.46 6.43 10.65
C SER A 88 -29.02 7.76 11.14
N MET A 89 -30.27 7.72 11.61
CA MET A 89 -30.92 8.83 12.30
C MET A 89 -31.53 8.33 13.61
N ILE A 90 -31.25 9.03 14.70
CA ILE A 90 -31.80 8.74 16.02
C ILE A 90 -32.99 9.69 16.25
N PRO A 91 -34.21 9.16 16.49
CA PRO A 91 -35.34 10.02 16.81
C PRO A 91 -35.20 10.57 18.24
N VAL A 92 -35.43 11.87 18.40
CA VAL A 92 -35.41 12.58 19.68
C VAL A 92 -36.80 13.16 19.92
N VAL A 93 -37.49 12.64 20.94
CA VAL A 93 -38.85 13.08 21.29
C VAL A 93 -38.77 14.22 22.30
N GLY A 94 -39.35 15.37 21.96
CA GLY A 94 -39.47 16.50 22.88
C GLY A 94 -40.59 16.30 23.90
N GLY A 95 -40.44 16.89 25.10
CA GLY A 95 -41.44 16.78 26.19
C GLY A 95 -42.78 17.46 25.92
N ALA A 96 -42.90 18.25 24.85
CA ALA A 96 -44.18 18.74 24.35
C ALA A 96 -44.78 17.69 23.40
N GLU A 97 -45.97 17.21 23.73
CA GLU A 97 -46.62 16.11 23.04
C GLU A 97 -46.66 16.34 21.52
N LYS A 98 -45.92 15.49 20.78
CA LYS A 98 -45.88 15.31 19.32
C LYS A 98 -44.78 16.02 18.51
N SER A 99 -43.70 16.53 19.11
CA SER A 99 -42.52 16.91 18.32
C SER A 99 -41.46 15.80 18.31
N VAL A 100 -41.15 15.26 17.13
CA VAL A 100 -40.01 14.36 16.90
C VAL A 100 -38.95 15.12 16.11
N GLY A 101 -37.75 15.26 16.67
CA GLY A 101 -36.56 15.67 15.94
C GLY A 101 -35.74 14.47 15.53
N TYR A 102 -34.87 14.62 14.53
CA TYR A 102 -33.95 13.56 14.10
C TYR A 102 -32.51 14.03 14.22
N GLN A 103 -31.70 13.25 14.91
CA GLN A 103 -30.26 13.49 15.04
C GLN A 103 -29.52 12.53 14.11
N PRO A 104 -28.82 13.03 13.07
CA PRO A 104 -28.07 12.17 12.16
C PRO A 104 -26.79 11.63 12.83
N THR A 105 -26.51 10.36 12.58
CA THR A 105 -25.21 9.75 12.86
C THR A 105 -24.38 9.82 11.59
N ILE A 106 -23.28 10.56 11.64
CA ILE A 106 -22.35 10.71 10.54
C ILE A 106 -21.23 9.70 10.72
N SER A 107 -20.89 8.95 9.67
CA SER A 107 -19.74 8.05 9.63
C SER A 107 -18.76 8.49 8.56
N LEU A 108 -17.48 8.27 8.83
CA LEU A 108 -16.39 8.53 7.90
C LEU A 108 -16.12 7.28 7.06
N ILE A 109 -16.13 7.44 5.74
CA ILE A 109 -15.77 6.39 4.80
C ILE A 109 -14.43 6.75 4.19
N GLN A 110 -13.47 5.85 4.36
CA GLN A 110 -12.14 6.00 3.82
C GLN A 110 -12.00 5.17 2.55
N GLU A 111 -11.75 5.86 1.44
CA GLU A 111 -11.41 5.30 0.15
C GLU A 111 -9.92 5.50 -0.09
N GLY A 112 -9.23 4.49 -0.62
CA GLY A 112 -7.82 4.56 -0.96
C GLY A 112 -7.03 3.32 -0.58
N ALA A 113 -5.71 3.47 -0.57
CA ALA A 113 -4.74 2.42 -0.26
C ALA A 113 -4.00 2.72 1.04
N ALA A 114 -3.88 1.70 1.87
CA ALA A 114 -3.10 1.69 3.10
C ALA A 114 -2.08 0.56 3.06
N LEU A 115 -0.87 0.85 3.52
CA LEU A 115 0.21 -0.12 3.59
C LEU A 115 0.93 0.02 4.91
N GLN A 116 1.19 -1.11 5.55
CA GLN A 116 2.11 -1.24 6.66
C GLN A 116 3.14 -2.30 6.31
N VAL A 117 4.42 -1.98 6.52
CA VAL A 117 5.53 -2.88 6.25
C VAL A 117 6.51 -2.92 7.41
N THR A 118 7.08 -4.10 7.65
CA THR A 118 8.21 -4.30 8.57
C THR A 118 9.34 -5.03 7.84
N PRO A 119 10.34 -4.31 7.30
CA PRO A 119 11.44 -4.94 6.60
C PRO A 119 12.55 -5.39 7.55
N ILE A 120 13.08 -6.58 7.30
CA ILE A 120 14.20 -7.18 8.01
C ILE A 120 15.25 -7.61 6.97
N SER A 121 16.33 -6.85 6.89
CA SER A 121 17.50 -7.18 6.07
C SER A 121 18.45 -8.12 6.83
N ASN A 122 19.02 -9.09 6.12
CA ASN A 122 20.06 -9.97 6.65
C ASN A 122 21.46 -9.41 6.35
N ARG A 123 22.52 -9.96 6.98
CA ARG A 123 23.91 -9.49 6.76
C ARG A 123 24.32 -9.48 5.28
N SER A 124 23.86 -10.44 4.48
CA SER A 124 24.22 -10.55 3.06
C SER A 124 23.75 -9.37 2.21
N GLY A 125 22.69 -8.65 2.64
CA GLY A 125 22.12 -7.54 1.88
C GLY A 125 21.48 -7.96 0.55
N LYS A 126 21.43 -9.26 0.21
CA LYS A 126 20.86 -9.75 -1.04
C LYS A 126 19.34 -9.84 -1.02
N PHE A 127 18.75 -10.00 0.16
CA PHE A 127 17.32 -10.15 0.35
C PHE A 127 16.86 -9.45 1.61
N VAL A 128 15.62 -8.98 1.58
CA VAL A 128 14.90 -8.44 2.73
C VAL A 128 13.65 -9.28 2.96
N THR A 129 13.47 -9.76 4.17
CA THR A 129 12.19 -10.34 4.60
C THR A 129 11.27 -9.19 4.97
N ILE A 130 10.10 -9.11 4.36
CA ILE A 130 9.11 -8.07 4.65
C ILE A 130 7.84 -8.71 5.19
N ASP A 131 7.36 -8.22 6.32
CA ASP A 131 5.96 -8.41 6.73
C ASP A 131 5.13 -7.29 6.12
N VAL A 132 4.08 -7.63 5.38
CA VAL A 132 3.27 -6.71 4.57
C VAL A 132 1.81 -6.82 4.99
N HIS A 133 1.21 -5.68 5.32
CA HIS A 133 -0.23 -5.54 5.49
C HIS A 133 -0.72 -4.44 4.55
N SER A 134 -1.47 -4.85 3.53
CA SER A 134 -2.04 -3.98 2.51
C SER A 134 -3.56 -4.00 2.60
N ARG A 135 -4.17 -2.82 2.49
CA ARG A 135 -5.62 -2.67 2.36
C ARG A 135 -5.92 -1.66 1.27
N VAL A 136 -6.82 -1.99 0.36
CA VAL A 136 -7.39 -1.04 -0.60
C VAL A 136 -8.90 -1.05 -0.46
N SER A 137 -9.50 0.12 -0.23
CA SER A 137 -10.94 0.30 -0.10
C SER A 137 -11.43 1.25 -1.19
N LEU A 138 -12.50 0.89 -1.89
CA LEU A 138 -13.06 1.63 -3.01
C LEU A 138 -14.56 1.81 -2.80
N VAL A 139 -15.09 2.99 -3.05
CA VAL A 139 -16.53 3.22 -3.00
C VAL A 139 -17.12 2.87 -4.37
N LYS A 140 -17.95 1.82 -4.44
CA LYS A 140 -18.57 1.37 -5.70
C LYS A 140 -19.75 2.24 -6.09
N SER A 141 -20.58 2.60 -5.11
CA SER A 141 -21.70 3.51 -5.30
C SER A 141 -22.03 4.22 -3.99
N VAL A 142 -22.53 5.44 -4.11
CA VAL A 142 -23.26 6.13 -3.04
C VAL A 142 -24.67 6.30 -3.58
N GLU A 143 -25.50 5.27 -3.43
CA GLU A 143 -26.91 5.39 -3.79
C GLU A 143 -27.59 6.34 -2.81
N ARG A 144 -27.73 7.61 -3.20
CA ARG A 144 -28.71 8.51 -2.60
C ARG A 144 -30.05 8.18 -3.23
N ASN A 145 -30.94 7.59 -2.44
CA ASN A 145 -32.31 7.38 -2.87
C ASN A 145 -32.93 8.75 -3.22
N LYS A 146 -33.10 9.06 -4.51
CA LYS A 146 -33.90 10.21 -4.94
C LYS A 146 -35.35 9.93 -4.59
N HIS A 147 -36.02 10.88 -3.95
CA HIS A 147 -37.41 10.73 -3.53
C HIS A 147 -38.36 11.56 -4.41
N GLU A 148 -39.46 10.93 -4.83
CA GLU A 148 -40.63 11.54 -5.50
C GLU A 148 -41.93 11.41 -4.66
N GLY A 149 -41.84 11.03 -3.37
CA GLY A 149 -42.98 10.81 -2.48
C GLY A 149 -43.09 11.84 -1.33
N ASP A 150 -44.32 12.16 -0.92
CA ASP A 150 -44.68 13.20 0.07
C ASP A 150 -44.66 12.73 1.55
N GLY A 151 -44.15 11.53 1.86
CA GLY A 151 -44.17 10.94 3.21
C GLY A 151 -42.97 11.29 4.11
N GLU A 152 -43.22 11.72 5.36
CA GLU A 152 -42.17 12.12 6.34
C GLU A 152 -41.21 10.97 6.70
N VAL A 153 -41.71 9.74 6.86
CA VAL A 153 -40.87 8.55 7.15
C VAL A 153 -39.97 8.19 5.96
N GLU A 154 -40.47 8.38 4.75
CA GLU A 154 -39.75 8.00 3.53
C GLU A 154 -38.69 9.07 3.16
N ALA A 155 -38.94 10.34 3.51
CA ALA A 155 -37.95 11.41 3.50
C ALA A 155 -36.76 11.13 4.45
N ILE A 156 -37.02 10.54 5.63
CA ILE A 156 -35.95 10.13 6.57
C ILE A 156 -35.16 8.94 5.99
N VAL A 157 -35.82 7.93 5.44
CA VAL A 157 -35.13 6.77 4.85
C VAL A 157 -34.28 7.16 3.64
N SER A 158 -34.73 8.14 2.85
CA SER A 158 -33.96 8.65 1.69
C SER A 158 -32.78 9.54 2.07
N SER A 159 -32.77 10.09 3.28
CA SER A 159 -31.65 10.86 3.82
C SER A 159 -30.51 10.01 4.42
N ILE A 160 -30.69 8.69 4.51
CA ILE A 160 -29.66 7.75 4.95
C ILE A 160 -28.86 7.25 3.72
N ASP A 161 -27.56 7.47 3.75
CA ASP A 161 -26.63 6.97 2.75
C ASP A 161 -26.36 5.47 2.94
N ARG A 162 -26.33 4.71 1.82
CA ARG A 162 -25.99 3.28 1.80
C ARG A 162 -24.82 3.01 0.85
N PRO A 163 -23.60 3.42 1.21
CA PRO A 163 -22.46 3.27 0.34
C PRO A 163 -21.99 1.81 0.31
N GLU A 164 -21.80 1.29 -0.90
CA GLU A 164 -21.16 -0.01 -1.09
C GLU A 164 -19.64 0.20 -1.16
N VAL A 165 -18.92 -0.35 -0.18
CA VAL A 165 -17.46 -0.24 -0.11
C VAL A 165 -16.82 -1.59 -0.40
N LEU A 166 -16.10 -1.69 -1.51
CA LEU A 166 -15.29 -2.86 -1.83
C LEU A 166 -13.97 -2.76 -1.09
N THR A 167 -13.51 -3.85 -0.47
CA THR A 167 -12.23 -3.86 0.24
C THR A 167 -11.42 -5.09 -0.11
N GLN A 168 -10.18 -4.88 -0.55
CA GLN A 168 -9.14 -5.90 -0.69
C GLN A 168 -8.19 -5.78 0.50
N ARG A 169 -7.92 -6.90 1.18
CA ARG A 169 -6.92 -6.97 2.24
C ARG A 169 -5.95 -8.12 1.99
N LEU A 170 -4.67 -7.81 2.01
CA LEU A 170 -3.60 -8.79 1.89
C LEU A 170 -2.65 -8.63 3.08
N SER A 171 -2.41 -9.72 3.80
CA SER A 171 -1.43 -9.77 4.89
C SER A 171 -0.54 -10.99 4.66
N THR A 172 0.77 -10.78 4.48
CA THR A 172 1.71 -11.86 4.20
C THR A 172 3.12 -11.50 4.61
N THR A 173 3.99 -12.50 4.71
CA THR A 173 5.43 -12.33 4.88
C THR A 173 6.15 -12.98 3.72
N LEU A 174 7.05 -12.25 3.06
CA LEU A 174 7.81 -12.75 1.91
C LEU A 174 9.26 -12.29 1.94
N ARG A 175 10.10 -12.97 1.17
CA ARG A 175 11.50 -12.62 0.97
C ARG A 175 11.67 -11.97 -0.39
N VAL A 176 12.06 -10.70 -0.40
CA VAL A 176 12.22 -9.90 -1.61
C VAL A 176 13.70 -9.77 -1.96
N PRO A 177 14.12 -10.14 -3.18
CA PRO A 177 15.47 -9.84 -3.66
C PRO A 177 15.66 -8.32 -3.75
N VAL A 178 16.80 -7.83 -3.25
CA VAL A 178 17.08 -6.39 -3.27
C VAL A 178 17.26 -5.91 -4.71
N GLY A 179 16.59 -4.80 -5.06
CA GLY A 179 16.62 -4.21 -6.39
C GLY A 179 15.73 -4.90 -7.42
N GLN A 180 14.89 -5.87 -7.03
CA GLN A 180 13.95 -6.53 -7.92
C GLN A 180 12.50 -6.27 -7.50
N THR A 181 11.64 -6.12 -8.49
CA THR A 181 10.19 -6.02 -8.30
C THR A 181 9.57 -7.40 -8.20
N ILE A 182 8.77 -7.64 -7.16
CA ILE A 182 8.07 -8.91 -6.95
C ILE A 182 6.56 -8.70 -6.76
N LEU A 183 5.76 -9.59 -7.33
CA LEU A 183 4.35 -9.74 -7.04
C LEU A 183 4.17 -10.29 -5.62
N VAL A 184 3.56 -9.50 -4.75
CA VAL A 184 3.18 -9.91 -3.39
C VAL A 184 1.89 -10.74 -3.42
N GLY A 185 0.96 -10.36 -4.29
CA GLY A 185 -0.30 -11.05 -4.52
C GLY A 185 -1.34 -10.13 -5.14
N GLY A 186 -2.53 -10.67 -5.38
CA GLY A 186 -3.66 -9.91 -5.88
C GLY A 186 -4.95 -10.68 -5.71
N MET A 187 -6.08 -9.99 -5.84
CA MET A 187 -7.40 -10.61 -5.80
C MET A 187 -8.40 -9.82 -6.63
N THR A 188 -9.51 -10.47 -6.90
CA THR A 188 -10.65 -9.90 -7.62
C THR A 188 -11.42 -8.95 -6.71
N PHE A 189 -11.81 -7.79 -7.22
CA PHE A 189 -12.67 -6.84 -6.51
C PHE A 189 -14.16 -7.14 -6.67
N GLU A 190 -14.54 -7.77 -7.79
CA GLU A 190 -15.92 -8.12 -8.07
C GLU A 190 -16.31 -9.44 -7.40
N GLY A 191 -17.55 -9.50 -6.91
CA GLY A 191 -18.10 -10.73 -6.32
C GLY A 191 -18.35 -11.86 -7.33
N LYS A 192 -18.31 -11.54 -8.63
CA LYS A 192 -18.44 -12.49 -9.75
C LYS A 192 -17.43 -12.13 -10.85
N PRO A 193 -16.13 -12.38 -10.63
CA PRO A 193 -15.09 -11.97 -11.57
C PRO A 193 -15.18 -12.75 -12.88
N THR A 194 -14.96 -12.05 -13.99
CA THR A 194 -14.73 -12.66 -15.31
C THR A 194 -13.26 -12.51 -15.71
N ALA A 195 -12.80 -13.30 -16.68
CA ALA A 195 -11.42 -13.21 -17.18
C ALA A 195 -11.08 -11.87 -17.85
N VAL A 196 -12.10 -11.06 -18.17
CA VAL A 196 -11.95 -9.75 -18.82
C VAL A 196 -11.79 -8.64 -17.78
N ASP A 197 -12.25 -8.88 -16.55
CA ASP A 197 -12.24 -7.88 -15.49
C ASP A 197 -10.83 -7.67 -14.94
N PRO A 198 -10.37 -6.42 -14.78
CA PRO A 198 -9.08 -6.14 -14.18
C PRO A 198 -9.11 -6.49 -12.68
N ASN A 199 -8.06 -7.14 -12.21
CA ASN A 199 -7.83 -7.46 -10.80
C ASN A 199 -6.74 -6.55 -10.24
N LEU A 200 -6.76 -6.32 -8.93
CA LEU A 200 -5.77 -5.48 -8.27
C LEU A 200 -4.64 -6.35 -7.71
N TYR A 201 -3.43 -6.10 -8.21
CA TYR A 201 -2.20 -6.75 -7.77
C TYR A 201 -1.30 -5.78 -7.03
N LEU A 202 -0.62 -6.27 -6.00
CA LEU A 202 0.39 -5.53 -5.25
C LEU A 202 1.77 -6.02 -5.67
N PHE A 203 2.57 -5.10 -6.20
CA PHE A 203 3.99 -5.29 -6.46
C PHE A 203 4.82 -4.53 -5.44
N VAL A 204 5.98 -5.08 -5.06
CA VAL A 204 6.91 -4.43 -4.14
C VAL A 204 8.34 -4.53 -4.66
N THR A 205 9.08 -3.44 -4.52
CA THR A 205 10.52 -3.35 -4.78
C THR A 205 11.21 -2.88 -3.50
N VAL A 206 12.32 -3.51 -3.14
CA VAL A 206 13.06 -3.17 -1.92
C VAL A 206 14.50 -2.81 -2.25
N VAL A 207 14.99 -1.71 -1.67
CA VAL A 207 16.37 -1.24 -1.80
C VAL A 207 16.97 -1.06 -0.41
N ILE A 208 18.22 -1.48 -0.22
CA ILE A 208 18.99 -1.22 1.00
C ILE A 208 19.92 -0.05 0.74
N GLN A 209 19.88 0.95 1.63
CA GLN A 209 20.83 2.06 1.67
C GLN A 209 21.78 1.82 2.85
N GLU A 210 23.06 1.64 2.55
CA GLU A 210 24.13 1.69 3.55
C GLU A 210 24.64 3.13 3.58
N LEU A 211 24.44 3.86 4.69
CA LEU A 211 25.18 5.09 4.92
C LEU A 211 26.65 4.71 5.12
N ARG A 212 27.47 4.88 4.08
CA ARG A 212 28.93 4.85 4.18
C ARG A 212 29.38 6.25 4.53
N ASP A 213 29.65 6.55 5.80
CA ASP A 213 30.35 7.79 6.17
C ASP A 213 31.30 7.72 7.38
N ASP A 214 31.49 6.55 8.03
CA ASP A 214 32.31 6.49 9.26
C ASP A 214 33.61 5.64 9.17
N LEU A 215 34.07 5.25 7.98
CA LEU A 215 35.25 4.38 7.82
C LEU A 215 36.33 4.91 6.87
N GLU A 216 36.44 6.22 6.68
CA GLU A 216 37.75 6.80 6.35
C GLU A 216 38.51 7.02 7.66
N GLU A 217 39.15 5.96 8.17
CA GLU A 217 40.25 6.16 9.11
C GLU A 217 41.29 7.03 8.40
N PRO A 218 41.71 8.18 8.96
CA PRO A 218 42.79 8.94 8.36
C PRO A 218 44.02 8.03 8.36
N LYS A 219 44.53 7.71 7.16
CA LYS A 219 45.85 7.10 6.99
C LYS A 219 46.83 7.97 7.75
N ALA A 220 47.26 7.52 8.93
CA ALA A 220 48.41 8.10 9.59
C ALA A 220 49.59 7.90 8.63
N GLU A 221 50.02 8.99 8.00
CA GLU A 221 51.27 9.02 7.24
C GLU A 221 52.38 8.57 8.18
N GLU A 222 52.90 7.37 7.89
CA GLU A 222 54.18 6.88 8.39
C GLU A 222 55.28 7.80 7.85
N LYS A 223 55.58 8.88 8.57
CA LYS A 223 56.79 9.67 8.36
C LYS A 223 57.92 9.15 9.24
N ALA A 224 58.76 8.33 8.64
CA ALA A 224 60.22 8.40 8.77
C ALA A 224 60.82 7.66 7.56
N PRO A 225 62.05 7.96 7.08
CA PRO A 225 63.10 8.75 7.72
C PRO A 225 63.74 9.79 6.78
N GLU A 226 64.35 10.85 7.32
CA GLU A 226 65.48 11.49 6.64
C GLU A 226 66.63 11.80 7.61
N VAL A 227 67.81 11.55 7.08
CA VAL A 227 69.14 11.44 7.69
C VAL A 227 69.82 12.80 7.75
N GLY A 228 70.61 13.08 8.80
CA GLY A 228 71.67 14.09 8.70
C GLY A 228 72.17 14.64 10.04
N GLY A 229 73.44 14.38 10.37
CA GLY A 229 74.21 15.06 11.42
C GLY A 229 75.09 14.14 12.25
#